data_AF-A0A8B6GBR0-F1
#
_entry.id   AF-A0A8B6GBR0-F1
#
_cell.length_a   1.000
_cell.length_b   1.000
_cell.length_c   1.000
_cell.angle_alpha   90.00
_cell.angle_beta   90.00
_cell.angle_gamma   90.00
#
_symmetry.space_group_name_H-M   'P 1'
#
loop_
_entity.id
_entity.type
_entity.pdbx_description
1 polymer ?
#
loop_
_entity_poly.entity_id
_entity_poly.type
_entity_poly.pdbx_seq_one_letter_code
_entity_poly.pdbx_strand_id
1 'polypeptide(L)'
;MLKRFGGSVSFKRTWVECENGFGDIHGEFWLGNKYIHMLTSSGKYELRVDMIDNHSNTKYAVYKTFVVGDAASKYKLTVGDYSGNAGDRFGIHNGMKFTTIDQDNDLYYSNCADNNKGSWWYNKCSHCDLTRSNAKPYWRTVVSKPVMMIRKI
;
A
#
# COMPACT_ATOMS: atom_id res chain seq x y z
N MET A 1 -8.95 3.38 1.34
CA MET A 1 -7.84 3.04 2.28
C MET A 1 -6.60 3.89 2.04
N LEU A 2 -6.19 4.08 0.78
CA LEU A 2 -5.14 5.02 0.39
C LEU A 2 -5.69 5.95 -0.69
N LYS A 3 -5.39 7.24 -0.62
CA LYS A 3 -5.61 8.19 -1.72
C LYS A 3 -4.45 9.17 -1.79
N ARG A 4 -3.89 9.36 -2.99
CA ARG A 4 -2.88 10.39 -3.28
C ARG A 4 -3.18 11.06 -4.60
N PHE A 5 -2.86 12.34 -4.75
CA PHE A 5 -3.06 13.13 -5.99
C PHE A 5 -2.23 14.42 -6.07
N GLY A 6 -1.59 14.88 -5.00
CA GLY A 6 -0.91 16.18 -4.95
C GLY A 6 0.35 16.26 -4.08
N GLY A 7 0.69 15.21 -3.32
CA GLY A 7 1.90 15.18 -2.49
C GLY A 7 1.87 16.12 -1.29
N SER A 8 0.70 16.60 -0.90
CA SER A 8 0.49 17.48 0.26
C SER A 8 0.68 16.73 1.58
N VAL A 9 0.59 15.39 1.57
CA VAL A 9 0.80 14.55 2.73
C VAL A 9 2.08 13.74 2.57
N SER A 10 3.00 13.90 3.54
CA SER A 10 4.17 13.03 3.66
C SER A 10 3.75 11.63 4.09
N PHE A 11 4.23 10.62 3.38
CA PHE A 11 4.09 9.20 3.72
C PHE A 11 5.38 8.62 4.36
N LYS A 12 6.38 9.47 4.64
CA LYS A 12 7.50 9.12 5.52
C LYS A 12 6.99 9.18 6.97
N ARG A 13 6.43 8.08 7.46
CA ARG A 13 5.73 8.00 8.74
C ARG A 13 6.30 6.90 9.63
N THR A 14 6.16 7.11 10.93
CA THR A 14 6.52 6.13 11.97
C THR A 14 5.51 4.98 12.00
N TRP A 15 5.86 3.89 12.67
CA TRP A 15 4.97 2.74 12.87
C TRP A 15 3.63 3.18 13.48
N VAL A 16 3.68 3.99 14.55
CA VAL A 16 2.49 4.46 15.28
C VAL A 16 1.59 5.33 14.42
N GLU A 17 2.17 6.20 13.58
CA GLU A 17 1.40 7.02 12.63
C GLU A 17 0.74 6.14 11.55
N CYS A 18 1.46 5.17 10.98
CA CYS A 18 0.90 4.23 10.01
C CYS A 18 -0.19 3.34 10.61
N GLU A 19 -0.07 2.99 11.89
CA GLU A 19 -1.05 2.20 12.61
C GLU A 19 -2.36 2.95 12.83
N ASN A 20 -2.26 4.21 13.27
CA ASN A 20 -3.40 5.07 13.56
C ASN A 20 -3.99 5.77 12.33
N GLY A 21 -3.26 5.80 11.21
CA GLY A 21 -3.67 6.55 10.03
C GLY A 21 -3.32 8.03 10.11
N PHE A 22 -3.31 8.68 8.95
CA PHE A 22 -2.93 10.09 8.82
C PHE A 22 -3.49 10.68 7.53
N GLY A 23 -3.52 12.02 7.48
CA GLY A 23 -4.08 12.78 6.37
C GLY A 23 -5.56 13.10 6.56
N ASP A 24 -6.23 13.42 5.45
CA ASP A 24 -7.64 13.83 5.42
C ASP A 24 -8.42 12.93 4.46
N ILE A 25 -9.53 12.35 4.92
CA ILE A 25 -10.40 11.48 4.12
C ILE A 25 -10.98 12.19 2.89
N HIS A 26 -11.11 13.52 2.94
CA HIS A 26 -11.51 14.35 1.79
C HIS A 26 -10.30 14.69 0.89
N GLY A 27 -9.08 14.58 1.43
CA GLY A 27 -7.80 14.83 0.76
C GLY A 27 -6.98 13.57 0.49
N GLU A 28 -5.66 13.69 0.71
CA GLU A 28 -4.74 12.56 0.70
C GLU A 28 -4.69 11.92 2.09
N PHE A 29 -4.74 10.59 2.15
CA PHE A 29 -4.75 9.89 3.43
C PHE A 29 -4.25 8.45 3.34
N TRP A 30 -3.82 7.95 4.49
CA TRP A 30 -3.72 6.54 4.82
C TRP A 30 -4.72 6.23 5.92
N LEU A 31 -5.59 5.25 5.69
CA LEU A 31 -6.66 4.91 6.64
C LEU A 31 -6.14 4.46 8.00
N GLY A 32 -4.95 3.84 8.05
CA GLY A 32 -4.38 3.28 9.27
C GLY A 32 -4.44 1.76 9.30
N ASN A 33 -3.33 1.11 9.61
CA ASN A 33 -3.20 -0.35 9.56
C ASN A 33 -4.18 -1.05 10.52
N LYS A 34 -4.41 -0.46 11.70
CA LYS A 34 -5.37 -0.98 12.68
C LYS A 34 -6.78 -1.04 12.10
N TYR A 35 -7.23 0.02 11.42
CA TYR A 35 -8.56 0.08 10.82
C TYR A 35 -8.67 -0.82 9.58
N ILE A 36 -7.62 -0.90 8.77
CA ILE A 36 -7.58 -1.81 7.61
C ILE A 36 -7.66 -3.27 8.09
N HIS A 37 -6.92 -3.63 9.14
CA HIS A 37 -7.02 -4.95 9.77
C HIS A 37 -8.45 -5.23 10.24
N MET A 38 -9.04 -4.34 11.06
CA MET A 38 -10.41 -4.51 11.56
C MET A 38 -11.45 -4.71 10.45
N LEU A 39 -11.34 -3.96 9.35
CA LEU A 39 -12.25 -4.10 8.22
C LEU A 39 -12.06 -5.46 7.54
N THR A 40 -10.81 -5.80 7.20
CA THR A 40 -10.49 -7.00 6.41
C THR A 40 -10.57 -8.31 7.19
N SER A 41 -10.57 -8.26 8.53
CA SER A 41 -10.79 -9.43 9.39
C SER A 41 -12.28 -9.75 9.59
N SER A 42 -13.18 -8.83 9.25
CA SER A 42 -14.64 -8.97 9.48
C SER A 42 -15.38 -9.76 8.39
N GLY A 43 -14.67 -10.21 7.35
CA GLY A 43 -15.25 -10.93 6.24
C GLY A 43 -14.29 -11.06 5.07
N LYS A 44 -14.80 -11.46 3.92
CA LYS A 44 -14.03 -11.53 2.69
C LYS A 44 -14.07 -10.18 2.00
N TYR A 45 -12.90 -9.66 1.64
CA TYR A 45 -12.76 -8.40 0.92
C TYR A 45 -11.85 -8.61 -0.29
N GLU A 46 -12.21 -7.94 -1.38
CA GLU A 46 -11.31 -7.71 -2.50
C GLU A 46 -10.64 -6.34 -2.34
N LEU A 47 -9.41 -6.22 -2.85
CA LEU A 47 -8.73 -4.94 -3.04
C LEU A 47 -8.87 -4.50 -4.50
N ARG A 48 -9.18 -3.22 -4.72
CA ARG A 48 -9.03 -2.55 -6.01
C ARG A 48 -8.07 -1.37 -5.88
N VAL A 49 -7.16 -1.27 -6.84
CA VAL A 49 -6.21 -0.16 -6.99
C VAL A 49 -6.47 0.51 -8.32
N ASP A 50 -6.86 1.78 -8.31
CA ASP A 50 -7.02 2.61 -9.50
C ASP A 50 -5.86 3.62 -9.59
N MET A 51 -5.34 3.86 -10.79
CA MET A 51 -4.20 4.76 -11.03
C MET A 51 -4.16 5.28 -12.47
N ILE A 52 -3.38 6.33 -12.73
CA ILE A 52 -3.08 6.83 -14.08
C ILE A 52 -1.60 6.59 -14.37
N ASP A 53 -1.29 5.92 -15.48
CA ASP A 53 0.11 5.68 -15.89
C ASP A 53 0.79 6.92 -16.50
N ASN A 54 2.07 6.80 -16.82
CA ASN A 54 2.88 7.87 -17.42
C ASN A 54 2.49 8.25 -18.86
N HIS A 55 1.53 7.53 -19.47
CA HIS A 55 0.95 7.84 -20.77
C HIS A 55 -0.51 8.32 -20.65
N SER A 56 -0.92 8.73 -19.44
CA SER A 56 -2.28 9.20 -19.14
C SER A 56 -3.38 8.15 -19.31
N ASN A 57 -3.03 6.85 -19.35
CA ASN A 57 -4.04 5.80 -19.39
C ASN A 57 -4.51 5.47 -17.97
N THR A 58 -5.82 5.31 -17.80
CA THR A 58 -6.39 4.74 -16.57
C THR A 58 -6.06 3.25 -16.49
N LYS A 59 -5.44 2.85 -15.39
CA LYS A 59 -5.07 1.48 -15.08
C LYS A 59 -5.71 1.05 -13.77
N TYR A 60 -6.00 -0.24 -13.66
CA TYR A 60 -6.49 -0.82 -12.43
C TYR A 60 -5.94 -2.23 -12.18
N ALA A 61 -5.88 -2.59 -10.90
CA ALA A 61 -5.54 -3.91 -10.40
C ALA A 61 -6.58 -4.34 -9.35
N VAL A 62 -7.02 -5.59 -9.41
CA VAL A 62 -7.95 -6.19 -8.45
C VAL A 62 -7.35 -7.47 -7.90
N TYR A 63 -7.43 -7.65 -6.59
CA TYR A 63 -7.05 -8.88 -5.88
C TYR A 63 -8.27 -9.44 -5.17
N LYS A 64 -8.70 -10.65 -5.53
CA LYS A 64 -9.97 -11.28 -5.02
C LYS A 64 -9.98 -11.54 -3.52
N THR A 65 -8.81 -11.56 -2.90
CA THR A 65 -8.66 -11.66 -1.45
C THR A 65 -7.69 -10.58 -1.03
N PHE A 66 -8.05 -9.83 0.00
CA PHE A 66 -7.19 -8.85 0.64
C PHE A 66 -7.42 -8.89 2.14
N VAL A 67 -6.39 -9.31 2.87
CA VAL A 67 -6.40 -9.37 4.33
C VAL A 67 -5.12 -8.73 4.85
N VAL A 68 -5.26 -7.93 5.89
CA VAL A 68 -4.13 -7.39 6.65
C VAL A 68 -4.17 -8.00 8.05
N GLY A 69 -3.07 -8.61 8.47
CA GLY A 69 -2.91 -9.19 9.80
C GLY A 69 -2.96 -8.15 10.92
N ASP A 70 -2.92 -8.59 12.17
CA ASP A 70 -2.87 -7.73 13.35
C ASP A 70 -1.47 -7.14 13.60
N ALA A 71 -1.32 -6.35 14.68
CA ALA A 71 -0.03 -5.79 15.09
C ALA A 71 1.01 -6.87 15.45
N ALA A 72 0.59 -8.00 16.05
CA ALA A 72 1.49 -9.10 16.44
C ALA A 72 2.14 -9.77 15.21
N SER A 73 1.37 -9.93 14.13
CA SER A 73 1.86 -10.39 12.83
C SER A 73 2.51 -9.29 11.99
N LYS A 74 2.72 -8.09 12.55
CA LYS A 74 3.28 -6.91 11.88
C LYS A 74 2.48 -6.51 10.64
N TYR A 75 1.15 -6.56 10.74
CA TYR A 75 0.22 -6.21 9.67
C TYR A 75 0.49 -6.97 8.37
N LYS A 76 0.88 -8.24 8.47
CA LYS A 76 1.23 -9.08 7.31
C LYS A 76 0.14 -9.03 6.23
N LEU A 77 0.55 -8.80 4.98
CA LEU A 77 -0.34 -8.78 3.83
C LEU A 77 -0.68 -10.20 3.36
N THR A 78 -1.94 -10.43 3.03
CA THR A 78 -2.38 -11.59 2.23
C THR A 78 -3.20 -11.10 1.05
N VAL A 79 -2.76 -11.43 -0.17
CA VAL A 79 -3.49 -11.17 -1.41
C VAL A 79 -3.76 -12.45 -2.20
N GLY A 80 -4.94 -12.52 -2.81
CA GLY A 80 -5.35 -13.63 -3.67
C GLY A 80 -5.17 -13.36 -5.16
N ASP A 81 -5.98 -14.03 -5.99
CA ASP A 81 -5.89 -13.93 -7.46
C ASP A 81 -5.96 -12.49 -7.97
N TYR A 82 -5.04 -12.18 -8.88
CA TYR A 82 -4.99 -10.91 -9.60
C TYR A 82 -5.91 -10.89 -10.83
N SER A 83 -6.49 -9.72 -11.10
CA SER A 83 -7.05 -9.35 -12.40
C SER A 83 -6.88 -7.84 -12.66
N GLY A 84 -7.02 -7.42 -13.91
CA GLY A 84 -6.97 -6.01 -14.31
C GLY A 84 -6.00 -5.75 -15.46
N ASN A 85 -5.76 -4.48 -15.75
CA ASN A 85 -4.95 -4.05 -16.91
C ASN A 85 -3.65 -3.33 -16.51
N ALA A 86 -3.35 -3.21 -15.22
CA ALA A 86 -2.12 -2.59 -14.69
C ALA A 86 -0.89 -3.54 -14.66
N GLY A 87 -1.11 -4.85 -14.87
CA GLY A 87 -0.15 -5.91 -14.57
C GLY A 87 -0.05 -6.21 -13.07
N ASP A 88 0.28 -7.45 -12.71
CA ASP A 88 0.45 -7.85 -11.31
C ASP A 88 1.80 -7.37 -10.76
N ARG A 89 1.75 -6.35 -9.90
CA ARG A 89 2.93 -5.79 -9.22
C ARG A 89 2.85 -5.88 -7.71
N PHE A 90 1.66 -6.07 -7.17
CA PHE A 90 1.44 -6.20 -5.74
C PHE A 90 1.47 -7.67 -5.26
N GLY A 91 1.35 -8.65 -6.16
CA GLY A 91 1.43 -10.08 -5.81
C GLY A 91 2.75 -10.47 -5.15
N ILE A 92 3.87 -9.86 -5.52
CA ILE A 92 5.19 -10.13 -4.89
C ILE A 92 5.30 -9.64 -3.43
N HIS A 93 4.33 -8.84 -2.99
CA HIS A 93 4.20 -8.35 -1.63
C HIS A 93 3.36 -9.30 -0.76
N ASN A 94 2.75 -10.34 -1.36
CA ASN A 94 1.98 -11.32 -0.62
C ASN A 94 2.85 -11.99 0.47
N GLY A 95 2.33 -12.04 1.69
CA GLY A 95 3.02 -12.58 2.85
C GLY A 95 4.05 -11.66 3.50
N MET A 96 4.33 -10.49 2.93
CA MET A 96 5.27 -9.53 3.50
C MET A 96 4.67 -8.81 4.71
N LYS A 97 5.54 -8.46 5.66
CA LYS A 97 5.21 -7.63 6.83
C LYS A 97 5.25 -6.17 6.43
N PHE A 98 4.51 -5.33 7.16
CA PHE A 98 4.56 -3.90 6.96
C PHE A 98 5.87 -3.33 7.50
N THR A 99 6.49 -2.39 6.78
CA THR A 99 7.78 -1.79 7.14
C THR A 99 7.67 -0.28 7.10
N THR A 100 8.20 0.37 8.14
CA THR A 100 8.25 1.82 8.34
C THR A 100 9.69 2.28 8.58
N ILE A 101 9.90 3.60 8.61
CA ILE A 101 11.25 4.18 8.80
C ILE A 101 11.91 3.78 10.12
N ASP A 102 11.10 3.48 11.13
CA ASP A 102 11.49 3.15 12.51
C ASP A 102 11.28 1.66 12.85
N GLN A 103 10.70 0.87 11.94
CA GLN A 103 10.50 -0.57 12.14
C GLN A 103 10.71 -1.35 10.85
N ASP A 104 11.94 -1.83 10.66
CA ASP A 104 12.34 -2.65 9.51
C ASP A 104 11.84 -4.10 9.65
N ASN A 105 10.90 -4.49 8.79
CA ASN A 105 10.38 -5.86 8.71
C ASN A 105 10.46 -6.40 7.27
N ASP A 106 11.24 -5.76 6.40
CA ASP A 106 11.40 -6.20 5.03
C ASP A 106 12.50 -7.28 4.91
N LEU A 107 12.76 -7.77 3.70
CA LEU A 107 13.72 -8.86 3.48
C LEU A 107 15.04 -8.37 2.87
N TYR A 108 15.21 -7.05 2.73
CA TYR A 108 16.41 -6.44 2.20
C TYR A 108 17.46 -6.26 3.31
N TYR A 109 18.72 -6.00 2.92
CA TYR A 109 19.80 -5.84 3.91
C TYR A 109 19.78 -4.46 4.60
N SER A 110 18.98 -3.53 4.09
CA SER A 110 18.81 -2.17 4.61
C SER A 110 17.33 -1.81 4.56
N ASN A 111 16.92 -0.78 5.31
CA ASN A 111 15.52 -0.43 5.45
C ASN A 111 14.95 0.19 4.15
N CYS A 112 14.08 -0.54 3.46
CA CYS A 112 13.42 -0.07 2.24
C CYS A 112 12.50 1.12 2.48
N ALA A 113 11.87 1.21 3.66
CA ALA A 113 11.02 2.34 4.02
C ALA A 113 11.83 3.62 4.19
N ASP A 114 13.02 3.56 4.81
CA ASP A 114 13.89 4.73 4.87
C ASP A 114 14.43 5.09 3.47
N ASN A 115 14.84 4.12 2.66
CA ASN A 115 15.30 4.39 1.30
C ASN A 115 14.24 5.06 0.42
N ASN A 116 12.97 4.62 0.49
CA ASN A 116 11.86 5.16 -0.31
C ASN A 116 11.13 6.35 0.36
N LYS A 117 11.47 6.65 1.62
CA LYS A 117 10.75 7.61 2.47
C LYS A 117 9.24 7.33 2.45
N GLY A 118 8.89 6.05 2.55
CA GLY A 118 7.52 5.51 2.43
C GLY A 118 7.25 4.48 3.52
N SER A 119 6.11 3.80 3.44
CA SER A 119 5.71 2.77 4.40
C SER A 119 4.83 1.76 3.71
N TRP A 120 5.30 0.51 3.59
CA TRP A 120 4.70 -0.47 2.70
C TRP A 120 4.99 -1.89 3.16
N TRP A 121 4.33 -2.85 2.51
CA TRP A 121 4.66 -4.27 2.64
C TRP A 121 5.89 -4.63 1.82
N TYR A 122 7.03 -3.98 2.09
CA TYR A 122 8.26 -4.16 1.31
C TYR A 122 8.77 -5.62 1.31
N ASN A 123 9.34 -6.03 0.19
CA ASN A 123 10.06 -7.29 -0.02
C ASN A 123 11.58 -7.00 -0.13
N LYS A 124 12.15 -6.97 -1.35
CA LYS A 124 13.58 -6.63 -1.61
C LYS A 124 13.82 -5.67 -2.78
N CYS A 125 13.39 -4.41 -2.79
CA CYS A 125 12.49 -3.76 -1.86
C CYS A 125 11.04 -3.82 -2.34
N SER A 126 10.79 -3.57 -3.62
CA SER A 126 9.43 -3.47 -4.13
C SER A 126 9.34 -3.54 -5.65
N HIS A 127 8.20 -4.01 -6.15
CA HIS A 127 7.78 -3.84 -7.55
C HIS A 127 6.74 -2.73 -7.71
N CYS A 128 6.04 -2.33 -6.64
CA CYS A 128 5.17 -1.14 -6.63
C CYS A 128 5.23 -0.42 -5.29
N ASP A 129 5.29 0.91 -5.30
CA ASP A 129 5.26 1.69 -4.07
C ASP A 129 4.37 2.91 -4.26
N LEU A 130 3.16 2.80 -3.73
CA LEU A 130 2.16 3.86 -3.79
C LEU A 130 2.36 4.90 -2.66
N THR A 131 3.19 4.59 -1.66
CA THR A 131 3.49 5.44 -0.49
C THR A 131 4.85 6.13 -0.59
N ARG A 132 5.63 5.84 -1.63
CA ARG A 132 6.92 6.48 -1.91
C ARG A 132 6.81 8.01 -1.83
N SER A 133 7.70 8.65 -1.07
CA SER A 133 7.71 10.12 -0.94
C SER A 133 9.01 10.77 -1.41
N ASN A 134 10.11 10.02 -1.54
CA ASN A 134 11.35 10.56 -2.12
C ASN A 134 11.31 10.71 -3.65
N ALA A 135 10.30 10.12 -4.30
CA ALA A 135 9.99 10.28 -5.72
C ALA A 135 8.50 10.02 -5.94
N LYS A 136 8.06 10.12 -7.20
CA LYS A 136 6.67 9.83 -7.56
C LYS A 136 6.32 8.36 -7.28
N PRO A 137 5.07 8.06 -6.88
CA PRO A 137 4.58 6.69 -6.74
C PRO A 137 4.73 5.89 -8.03
N TYR A 138 4.88 4.57 -7.92
CA TYR A 138 4.99 3.72 -9.10
C TYR A 138 4.31 2.36 -8.91
N TRP A 139 3.92 1.76 -10.03
CA TRP A 139 3.40 0.38 -10.09
C TRP A 139 4.22 -0.48 -11.05
N ARG A 140 4.36 -0.02 -12.29
CA ARG A 140 5.31 -0.55 -13.28
C ARG A 140 6.18 0.58 -13.80
N THR A 141 5.51 1.69 -14.10
CA THR A 141 6.08 3.01 -14.33
C THR A 141 5.58 3.95 -13.25
N VAL A 142 6.04 5.20 -13.30
CA VAL A 142 5.50 6.28 -12.47
C VAL A 142 3.99 6.40 -12.71
N VAL A 143 3.24 6.51 -11.63
CA VAL A 143 1.78 6.68 -11.66
C VAL A 143 1.35 7.95 -10.93
N SER A 144 0.18 8.45 -11.29
CA SER A 144 -0.50 9.55 -10.61
C SER A 144 -1.88 9.14 -10.14
N LYS A 145 -2.39 9.90 -9.18
CA LYS A 145 -3.72 9.72 -8.58
C LYS A 145 -4.03 8.30 -8.06
N PRO A 146 -3.08 7.56 -7.41
CA PRO A 146 -3.39 6.21 -6.96
C PRO A 146 -4.42 6.20 -5.84
N VAL A 147 -5.39 5.29 -5.94
CA VAL A 147 -6.43 5.05 -4.94
C VAL A 147 -6.50 3.56 -4.64
N MET A 148 -6.39 3.18 -3.36
CA MET A 148 -6.67 1.82 -2.90
C MET A 148 -7.98 1.78 -2.13
N MET A 149 -8.87 0.88 -2.53
CA MET A 149 -10.19 0.68 -1.94
C MET A 149 -10.48 -0.81 -1.78
N ILE A 150 -11.29 -1.15 -0.78
CA ILE A 150 -11.73 -2.51 -0.53
C ILE A 150 -13.24 -2.60 -0.67
N ARG A 151 -13.72 -3.73 -1.16
CA ARG A 151 -15.15 -4.06 -1.27
C ARG A 151 -15.39 -5.41 -0.61
N LYS A 152 -16.42 -5.48 0.23
CA LYS A 152 -16.85 -6.75 0.84
C LYS A 152 -17.48 -7.62 -0.26
N ILE A 153 -17.14 -8.91 -0.25
CA ILE A 153 -17.66 -9.92 -1.18
C ILE A 153 -18.43 -11.01 -0.44
#